data_AF-A0A9E2DD13-F1
#
_entry.id   AF-A0A9E2DD13-F1
#
_cell.length_a   1.000
_cell.length_b   1.000
_cell.length_c   1.000
_cell.angle_alpha   90.00
_cell.angle_beta   90.00
_cell.angle_gamma   90.00
#
_symmetry.space_group_name_H-M   'P 1'
#
loop_
_entity.id
_entity.type
_entity.pdbx_description
1 polymer ?
#
loop_
_entity_poly.entity_id
_entity_poly.type
_entity_poly.pdbx_seq_one_letter_code
_entity_poly.pdbx_strand_id
1 'polypeptide(L)' 'VIVTGHPLFEASASHYPKESLLNAFHTYEVAPDHHVWLSLDVMQRGLGGASCGPDTLPPYRLSSGAFSLDYTLALQAPER' A
#
# COMPACT_ATOMS: atom_id res chain seq x y z
N VAL A 1 12.73 -1.70 -11.17
CA VAL A 1 12.31 -0.28 -11.05
C VAL A 1 12.74 0.20 -9.67
N ILE A 2 13.22 1.44 -9.56
CA ILE A 2 13.48 2.12 -8.27
C ILE A 2 12.43 3.21 -8.12
N VAL A 3 11.87 3.33 -6.92
CA VAL A 3 11.05 4.47 -6.51
C VAL A 3 11.76 5.17 -5.36
N THR A 4 11.94 6.47 -5.46
CA THR A 4 12.56 7.29 -4.40
C THR A 4 11.61 8.39 -3.99
N GLY A 5 11.43 8.58 -2.68
CA GLY A 5 10.52 9.57 -2.10
C GLY A 5 11.26 10.63 -1.30
N HIS A 6 10.89 11.90 -1.54
CA HIS A 6 11.27 13.03 -0.70
C HIS A 6 10.07 13.98 -0.59
N PRO A 7 9.24 13.89 0.48
CA PRO A 7 9.43 13.15 1.74
C PRO A 7 9.27 11.62 1.63
N LEU A 8 9.52 10.90 2.75
CA LEU A 8 9.27 9.46 2.84
C LEU A 8 7.78 9.14 2.67
N PHE A 9 7.50 7.99 2.08
CA PHE A 9 6.16 7.45 1.86
C PHE A 9 6.08 5.97 2.29
N GLU A 10 4.87 5.44 2.36
CA GLU A 10 4.62 4.00 2.55
C GLU A 10 4.39 3.32 1.19
N ALA A 11 4.78 2.05 1.07
CA ALA A 11 4.61 1.32 -0.18
C ALA A 11 4.37 -0.17 0.03
N SER A 12 3.73 -0.79 -0.96
CA SER A 12 3.58 -2.24 -1.06
C SER A 12 3.72 -2.69 -2.49
N ALA A 13 4.27 -3.89 -2.71
CA ALA A 13 4.38 -4.53 -4.01
C ALA A 13 3.88 -5.98 -3.89
N SER A 14 2.90 -6.35 -4.72
CA SER A 14 2.23 -7.65 -4.63
C SER A 14 1.89 -8.20 -6.00
N HIS A 15 1.93 -9.51 -6.16
CA HIS A 15 1.36 -10.17 -7.34
C HIS A 15 -0.17 -10.26 -7.28
N TYR A 16 -0.80 -9.82 -6.20
CA TYR A 16 -2.24 -9.92 -6.00
C TYR A 16 -2.88 -8.53 -6.07
N PRO A 17 -3.77 -8.26 -7.04
CA PRO A 17 -4.53 -7.01 -7.11
C PRO A 17 -5.34 -6.80 -5.82
N LYS A 18 -5.41 -5.55 -5.33
CA LYS A 18 -6.17 -5.22 -4.10
C LYS A 18 -7.65 -5.57 -4.25
N GLU A 19 -8.21 -5.36 -5.45
CA GLU A 19 -9.58 -5.68 -5.80
C GLU A 19 -9.87 -7.17 -5.69
N SER A 20 -8.92 -8.03 -6.04
CA SER A 20 -9.06 -9.49 -5.89
C SER A 20 -8.98 -9.91 -4.42
N LEU A 21 -8.05 -9.32 -3.66
CA LEU A 21 -7.91 -9.61 -2.22
C LEU A 21 -9.14 -9.17 -1.41
N LEU A 22 -9.76 -8.04 -1.75
CA LEU A 22 -10.94 -7.53 -1.05
C LEU A 22 -12.19 -8.42 -1.22
N ASN A 23 -12.29 -9.15 -2.33
CA ASN A 23 -13.44 -9.99 -2.64
C ASN A 23 -13.30 -11.43 -2.13
N ALA A 24 -12.08 -11.88 -1.85
CA ALA A 24 -11.83 -13.25 -1.42
C ALA A 24 -12.09 -13.44 0.07
N PHE A 25 -12.68 -14.58 0.42
CA PHE A 25 -12.87 -14.99 1.80
C PHE A 25 -11.81 -16.01 2.24
N HIS A 26 -11.28 -16.80 1.30
CA HIS A 26 -10.27 -17.83 1.51
C HIS A 26 -9.06 -17.62 0.60
N THR A 27 -7.89 -18.06 1.05
CA THR A 27 -6.62 -17.86 0.34
C THR A 27 -6.53 -18.56 -1.01
N TYR A 28 -7.25 -19.67 -1.21
CA TYR A 28 -7.24 -20.42 -2.48
C TYR A 28 -8.11 -19.77 -3.58
N GLU A 29 -8.90 -18.74 -3.25
CA GLU A 29 -9.76 -18.04 -4.20
C GLU A 29 -8.99 -17.00 -5.02
N VAL A 30 -7.74 -16.68 -4.64
CA VAL A 30 -6.91 -15.67 -5.31
C VAL A 30 -5.68 -16.32 -5.93
N ALA A 31 -5.49 -16.11 -7.23
CA ALA A 31 -4.28 -16.49 -7.95
C ALA A 31 -3.35 -15.28 -8.14
N PRO A 32 -2.02 -15.47 -8.17
CA PRO A 32 -1.10 -14.40 -8.49
C PRO A 32 -1.29 -13.94 -9.94
N ASP A 33 -1.23 -12.63 -10.14
CA ASP A 33 -1.22 -12.00 -11.46
C ASP A 33 0.20 -11.96 -12.04
N HIS A 34 0.26 -11.94 -13.36
CA HIS A 34 1.51 -11.79 -14.12
C HIS A 34 2.19 -10.43 -13.91
N HIS A 35 1.47 -9.40 -13.48
CA HIS A 35 2.02 -8.12 -13.08
C HIS A 35 2.33 -8.05 -11.59
N VAL A 36 3.18 -7.09 -11.23
CA VAL A 36 3.34 -6.63 -9.84
C VAL A 36 2.53 -5.35 -9.67
N TRP A 37 1.62 -5.37 -8.70
CA TRP A 37 0.81 -4.23 -8.28
C TRP A 37 1.58 -3.46 -7.20
N LEU A 38 2.07 -2.28 -7.57
CA LEU A 38 2.79 -1.35 -6.68
C LEU A 38 1.82 -0.26 -6.18
N SER A 39 1.71 -0.09 -4.86
CA SER A 39 1.03 1.05 -4.24
C SER A 39 2.05 1.97 -3.58
N LEU A 40 1.88 3.28 -3.77
CA LEU A 40 2.67 4.34 -3.13
C LEU A 40 1.69 5.23 -2.38
N ASP A 41 1.81 5.28 -1.06
CA ASP A 41 0.86 5.92 -0.18
C ASP A 41 1.57 7.04 0.60
N VAL A 42 1.03 8.26 0.55
CA VAL A 42 1.51 9.37 1.39
C VAL A 42 1.38 9.02 2.88
N MET A 43 0.32 8.30 3.23
CA MET A 43 0.06 7.76 4.56
C MET A 43 -1.08 6.73 4.48
N GLN A 44 -1.02 5.68 5.29
CA GLN A 44 -2.12 4.74 5.51
C GLN A 44 -2.70 4.90 6.92
N ARG A 45 -4.03 4.83 7.04
CA ARG A 45 -4.69 4.81 8.36
C ARG A 45 -4.23 3.57 9.14
N GLY A 46 -4.02 3.73 10.45
CA GLY A 46 -3.83 2.60 11.35
C GLY A 46 -4.98 1.59 11.28
N LEU A 47 -4.70 0.33 11.61
CA LEU A 47 -5.72 -0.72 11.62
C LEU A 47 -6.63 -0.61 12.85
N GLY A 48 -6.05 -0.36 14.02
CA GLY A 48 -6.76 -0.45 15.30
C GLY A 48 -7.16 -1.89 15.65
N GLY A 49 -8.10 -2.05 16.57
CA GLY A 49 -8.60 -3.34 17.05
C GLY A 49 -10.11 -3.50 16.92
N ALA A 50 -10.75 -2.84 15.94
CA ALA A 50 -12.21 -2.71 15.84
C ALA A 50 -12.98 -4.05 15.67
N SER A 51 -12.29 -5.18 15.53
CA SER A 51 -12.90 -6.52 15.60
C SER A 51 -13.36 -6.89 17.02
N CYS A 52 -12.58 -6.52 18.05
CA CYS A 52 -12.90 -6.76 19.46
C CYS A 52 -12.02 -5.87 20.36
N GLY A 53 -12.19 -4.54 20.25
CA GLY A 53 -11.30 -3.59 20.88
C GLY A 53 -11.49 -2.17 20.36
N PRO A 54 -10.62 -1.24 20.79
CA PRO A 54 -10.73 0.15 20.38
C PRO A 54 -10.39 0.33 18.90
N ASP A 55 -11.00 1.34 18.30
CA ASP A 55 -10.60 1.81 16.97
C ASP A 55 -9.17 2.38 16.98
N THR A 56 -8.67 2.72 15.80
CA THR A 56 -7.38 3.41 15.59
C THR A 56 -7.25 4.63 16.50
N LEU A 57 -6.10 4.76 17.18
CA LEU A 57 -5.84 5.88 18.09
C LEU A 57 -5.72 7.21 17.31
N PRO A 58 -6.05 8.36 17.93
CA PRO A 58 -6.06 9.66 17.24
C PRO A 58 -4.79 10.00 16.45
N PRO A 59 -3.55 9.72 16.94
CA PRO A 59 -2.34 10.04 16.18
C PRO A 59 -2.13 9.22 14.88
N TYR A 60 -2.87 8.12 14.71
CA TYR A 60 -2.74 7.21 13.56
C TYR A 60 -3.95 7.28 12.61
N ARG A 61 -4.82 8.29 12.78
CA ARG A 61 -5.97 8.55 11.91
C ARG A 61 -5.60 9.53 10.81
N LEU A 62 -6.20 9.36 9.64
CA LEU A 62 -6.14 10.32 8.55
C LEU A 62 -7.28 11.32 8.69
N SER A 63 -6.97 12.61 8.80
CA SER A 63 -7.95 13.69 8.70
C SER A 63 -8.15 14.11 7.24
N SER A 64 -9.27 14.75 6.93
CA SER A 64 -9.43 15.43 5.64
C SER A 64 -8.42 16.57 5.51
N GLY A 65 -7.97 16.83 4.29
CA GLY A 65 -6.98 17.86 4.02
C GLY A 65 -6.28 17.65 2.68
N ALA A 66 -5.30 18.52 2.41
CA ALA A 66 -4.41 18.37 1.28
C ALA A 66 -3.16 17.59 1.68
N PHE A 67 -2.75 16.65 0.83
CA PHE A 67 -1.55 15.84 0.98
C PHE A 67 -0.73 15.92 -0.31
N SER A 68 0.59 15.92 -0.21
CA SER A 68 1.50 15.86 -1.37
C SER A 68 2.25 14.53 -1.33
N LEU A 69 2.32 13.86 -2.48
CA LEU A 69 3.16 12.68 -2.68
C LEU A 69 4.11 12.96 -3.83
N ASP A 70 5.37 13.20 -3.49
CA ASP A 70 6.43 13.52 -4.42
C ASP A 70 7.40 12.33 -4.52
N TYR A 71 7.52 11.75 -5.71
CA TYR A 71 8.38 10.59 -5.95
C TYR A 71 9.02 10.64 -7.33
N THR A 72 10.17 9.99 -7.44
CA THR A 72 10.83 9.71 -8.73
C THR A 72 10.75 8.22 -9.03
N LEU A 73 10.42 7.90 -10.28
CA LEU A 73 10.43 6.54 -10.80
C LEU A 73 11.59 6.39 -11.79
N ALA A 74 12.48 5.44 -11.54
CA ALA A 74 13.59 5.14 -12.43
C ALA A 74 13.57 3.67 -12.86
N LEU A 75 13.79 3.43 -14.15
CA LEU A 75 14.10 2.09 -14.64
C LEU A 75 15.56 1.79 -14.27
N GLN A 76 15.77 0.78 -13.44
CA GLN A 76 17.10 0.26 -13.19
C GLN A 76 17.40 -0.79 -14.25
N ALA A 77 18.47 -0.59 -15.02
CA ALA A 77 18.99 -1.65 -15.87
C ALA A 77 19.36 -2.85 -14.99
N PRO A 78 19.14 -4.09 -15.45
CA PRO A 78 19.55 -5.26 -14.69
C PRO A 78 21.06 -5.19 -14.41
N GLU A 79 21.44 -5.37 -13.15
CA GLU A 79 22.85 -5.64 -12.83
C GLU A 79 23.22 -6.96 -13.49
N ARG A 80 24.31 -6.94 -14.24
CA ARG A 80 24.75 -8.03 -15.11
C ARG A 80 25.55 -9.07 -14.34
#